data_AF-A0A242Z459-F1
#
_entry.id   AF-A0A242Z459-F1
#
_cell.length_a   1.000
_cell.length_b   1.000
_cell.length_c   1.000
_cell.angle_alpha   90.00
_cell.angle_beta   90.00
_cell.angle_gamma   90.00
#
_symmetry.space_group_name_H-M   'P 1'
#
loop_
_entity.id
_entity.type
_entity.pdbx_description
1 polymer ?
#
loop_
_entity_poly.entity_id
_entity_poly.type
_entity_poly.pdbx_seq_one_letter_code
_entity_poly.pdbx_strand_id
1 'polypeptide(L)'
;MNYYQVNITYLDNGQEFTTQQCLPMEGEPIVAQMRFKRLIKKYTEEAITSVGGELEEVKTKRVTKEYYEANKHLQIFEGARS
;
A
#
# COMPACT_ATOMS: atom_id res chain seq x y z
N MET A 1 -9.46 -15.64 7.20
CA MET A 1 -9.19 -14.39 6.44
C MET A 1 -8.28 -13.50 7.27
N ASN A 2 -7.21 -12.98 6.68
CA ASN A 2 -6.33 -11.98 7.31
C ASN A 2 -6.61 -10.62 6.68
N TYR A 3 -6.55 -9.55 7.46
CA TYR A 3 -6.73 -8.20 6.96
C TYR A 3 -5.43 -7.43 7.11
N TYR A 4 -5.03 -6.74 6.05
CA TYR A 4 -3.80 -5.96 6.05
C TYR A 4 -4.08 -4.55 5.57
N GLN A 5 -3.43 -3.59 6.24
CA GLN A 5 -3.23 -2.25 5.72
C GLN A 5 -1.88 -2.23 5.00
N VAL A 6 -1.86 -1.63 3.81
CA VAL A 6 -0.63 -1.27 3.11
C VAL A 6 -0.57 0.23 2.96
N ASN A 7 0.61 0.78 3.29
CA ASN A 7 0.96 2.16 2.99
C ASN A 7 2.06 2.14 1.94
N ILE A 8 1.89 2.95 0.90
CA ILE A 8 2.81 3.05 -0.23
C ILE A 8 3.20 4.51 -0.34
N THR A 9 4.50 4.78 -0.27
CA THR A 9 5.05 6.13 -0.49
C THR A 9 5.77 6.13 -1.83
N TYR A 10 5.42 7.05 -2.71
CA TYR A 10 6.03 7.20 -4.02
C TYR A 10 6.17 8.67 -4.40
N LEU A 11 7.13 8.96 -5.28
CA LEU A 11 7.29 10.25 -5.93
C LEU A 11 6.55 10.25 -7.26
N ASP A 12 5.83 11.32 -7.55
CA ASP A 12 5.27 11.62 -8.87
C ASP A 12 5.62 13.07 -9.19
N ASN A 13 6.38 13.29 -10.27
CA ASN A 13 6.91 14.60 -10.66
C ASN A 13 7.65 15.35 -9.53
N GLY A 14 8.38 14.61 -8.68
CA GLY A 14 9.12 15.17 -7.54
C GLY A 14 8.27 15.51 -6.32
N GLN A 15 6.95 15.26 -6.37
CA GLN A 15 6.06 15.39 -5.23
C GLN A 15 5.85 14.03 -4.58
N GLU A 16 5.98 13.97 -3.25
CA GLU A 16 5.71 12.76 -2.48
C GLU A 16 4.20 12.55 -2.27
N PHE A 17 3.76 11.33 -2.50
CA PHE A 17 2.41 10.86 -2.21
C PHE A 17 2.50 9.63 -1.32
N THR A 18 1.62 9.58 -0.31
CA THR A 18 1.43 8.38 0.51
C THR A 18 0.01 7.88 0.32
N THR A 19 -0.16 6.63 -0.10
CA THR A 19 -1.48 5.99 -0.18
C THR A 19 -1.65 5.00 0.94
N GLN A 20 -2.89 4.77 1.36
CA GLN A 20 -3.29 3.75 2.31
C GLN A 20 -4.44 2.94 1.73
N GLN A 21 -4.30 1.63 1.76
CA GLN A 21 -5.35 0.70 1.34
C GLN A 21 -5.42 -0.47 2.31
N CYS A 22 -6.64 -0.93 2.61
CA CYS A 22 -6.83 -2.17 3.34
C CYS A 22 -7.34 -3.28 2.42
N LEU A 23 -6.76 -4.48 2.54
CA LEU A 23 -7.08 -5.63 1.68
C LEU A 23 -7.24 -6.93 2.51
N PRO A 24 -8.24 -7.77 2.19
CA PRO A 24 -8.37 -9.10 2.75
C PRO A 24 -7.45 -10.09 2.01
N MET A 25 -6.81 -10.98 2.75
CA MET A 25 -5.87 -11.98 2.24
C MET A 25 -6.13 -13.36 2.86
N GLU A 26 -6.16 -14.39 2.03
CA GLU A 26 -6.25 -15.78 2.46
C GLU A 26 -4.88 -16.40 2.75
N GLY A 27 -4.89 -17.55 3.45
CA GLY A 27 -3.69 -18.33 3.77
C GLY A 27 -3.03 -18.00 5.10
N GLU A 28 -1.86 -18.60 5.32
CA GLU A 28 -1.06 -18.42 6.54
C GLU A 28 -0.60 -16.96 6.71
N PRO A 29 -0.74 -16.33 7.89
CA PRO A 29 -0.57 -14.89 8.05
C PRO A 29 0.76 -14.34 7.53
N ILE A 30 1.89 -14.92 7.95
CA ILE A 30 3.23 -14.43 7.56
C ILE A 30 3.46 -14.61 6.05
N VAL A 31 3.05 -15.74 5.49
CA VAL A 31 3.19 -16.04 4.06
C VAL A 31 2.32 -15.09 3.23
N ALA A 32 1.08 -14.85 3.66
CA ALA A 32 0.16 -13.92 3.03
C ALA A 32 0.72 -12.49 3.04
N GLN A 33 1.28 -12.03 4.17
CA GLN A 33 1.87 -10.70 4.29
C GLN A 33 3.08 -10.52 3.37
N MET A 34 3.99 -11.50 3.33
CA MET A 34 5.18 -11.42 2.46
C MET A 34 4.79 -11.40 0.97
N ARG A 35 3.86 -12.27 0.56
CA ARG A 35 3.34 -12.29 -0.82
C ARG A 35 2.66 -10.97 -1.18
N PHE A 36 1.82 -10.47 -0.27
CA PHE A 36 1.11 -9.21 -0.44
C PHE A 36 2.07 -8.04 -0.62
N LYS A 37 3.07 -7.89 0.26
CA LYS A 37 4.09 -6.82 0.16
C LYS A 37 4.84 -6.88 -1.18
N ARG A 38 5.23 -8.08 -1.63
CA ARG A 38 5.93 -8.27 -2.92
C ARG A 38 5.06 -7.89 -4.11
N LEU A 39 3.78 -8.27 -4.09
CA LEU A 39 2.83 -7.95 -5.16
C LEU A 39 2.57 -6.44 -5.25
N ILE A 40 2.30 -5.79 -4.11
CA ILE A 40 2.07 -4.34 -4.08
C ILE A 40 3.28 -3.58 -4.58
N LYS A 41 4.50 -3.96 -4.14
CA LYS A 41 5.73 -3.35 -4.64
C LYS A 41 5.79 -3.40 -6.17
N LYS A 42 5.65 -4.60 -6.74
CA LYS A 42 5.69 -4.81 -8.20
C LYS A 42 4.63 -3.99 -8.94
N TYR A 43 3.37 -4.06 -8.51
CA TYR A 43 2.27 -3.35 -9.18
C TYR A 43 2.42 -1.83 -9.08
N THR A 44 2.92 -1.33 -7.94
CA THR A 44 3.16 0.10 -7.78
C THR A 44 4.26 0.56 -8.71
N GLU A 45 5.41 -0.14 -8.72
CA GLU A 45 6.52 0.16 -9.62
C GLU A 45 6.05 0.19 -11.09
N GLU A 46 5.30 -0.83 -11.53
CA GLU A 46 4.76 -0.89 -12.89
C GLU A 46 3.82 0.29 -13.21
N ALA A 47 2.98 0.69 -12.27
CA ALA A 47 2.04 1.79 -12.46
C ALA A 47 2.75 3.16 -12.55
N ILE A 48 3.63 3.46 -11.60
CA ILE A 48 4.26 4.79 -11.49
C ILE A 48 5.42 4.99 -12.45
N THR A 49 6.13 3.91 -12.84
CA THR A 49 7.25 4.02 -13.79
C THR A 49 6.80 4.60 -15.14
N SER A 50 5.58 4.25 -15.57
CA SER A 50 5.01 4.75 -16.83
C SER A 50 4.80 6.27 -16.86
N VAL A 51 4.71 6.92 -15.69
CA VAL A 51 4.51 8.36 -15.53
C VAL A 51 5.74 9.05 -14.93
N GLY A 52 6.88 8.35 -14.85
CA GLY A 52 8.13 8.90 -14.31
C GLY A 52 8.19 8.97 -12.78
N GLY A 53 7.34 8.24 -12.08
CA GLY A 53 7.36 8.16 -10.63
C GLY A 53 8.36 7.13 -10.07
N GLU A 54 8.72 7.28 -8.80
CA GLU A 54 9.69 6.45 -8.08
C GLU A 54 9.09 5.90 -6.79
N LEU A 55 9.28 4.60 -6.53
CA LEU A 55 8.76 3.95 -5.33
C LEU A 55 9.76 4.10 -4.18
N GLU A 56 9.38 4.82 -3.14
CA GLU A 56 10.20 5.02 -1.94
C GLU A 56 10.01 3.88 -0.93
N GLU A 57 8.76 3.60 -0.57
CA GLU A 57 8.48 2.68 0.53
C GLU A 57 7.17 1.90 0.39
N VAL A 58 7.18 0.65 0.85
CA VAL A 58 5.97 -0.16 1.08
C VAL A 58 5.99 -0.72 2.50
N LYS A 59 5.05 -0.27 3.32
CA LYS A 59 4.81 -0.75 4.69
C LYS A 59 3.52 -1.57 4.73
N THR A 60 3.56 -2.76 5.33
CA THR A 60 2.36 -3.59 5.54
C THR A 60 2.17 -3.88 7.03
N LYS A 61 0.92 -3.82 7.49
CA LYS A 61 0.54 -4.09 8.88
C LYS A 61 -0.72 -4.94 8.92
N ARG A 62 -0.75 -5.97 9.79
CA ARG A 62 -1.98 -6.72 10.06
C ARG A 62 -2.95 -5.87 10.88
N VAL A 63 -4.21 -5.87 10.49
CA VAL A 63 -5.28 -5.10 11.15
C VAL A 63 -6.45 -6.01 11.52
N THR A 64 -7.35 -5.53 12.39
CA THR A 64 -8.58 -6.26 12.73
C THR A 64 -9.61 -6.14 11.60
N LYS A 65 -10.65 -6.98 11.64
CA LYS A 65 -11.75 -6.90 10.66
C LYS A 65 -12.50 -5.57 10.76
N GLU A 66 -12.74 -5.09 11.98
CA GLU A 66 -13.44 -3.83 12.24
C GLU A 66 -12.67 -2.66 11.64
N TYR A 67 -11.34 -2.64 11.81
CA TYR A 67 -10.48 -1.63 11.20
C TYR A 67 -10.53 -1.70 9.68
N TYR A 68 -10.47 -2.90 9.10
CA TYR A 68 -10.60 -3.10 7.65
C TYR A 68 -11.93 -2.56 7.12
N GLU A 69 -13.07 -2.92 7.72
CA GLU A 69 -14.38 -2.47 7.21
C GLU A 69 -14.52 -0.94 7.25
N ALA A 70 -13.95 -0.29 8.25
CA ALA A 70 -13.94 1.17 8.36
C ALA A 70 -12.98 1.86 7.36
N ASN A 71 -11.93 1.17 6.87
CA ASN A 71 -10.84 1.76 6.09
C ASN A 71 -10.54 1.02 4.76
N LYS A 72 -11.48 0.19 4.26
CA LYS A 72 -11.30 -0.60 3.03
C LYS A 72 -11.25 0.24 1.76
N HIS A 73 -11.72 1.48 1.82
CA HIS A 73 -11.63 2.41 0.71
C HIS A 73 -10.21 2.97 0.61
N LEU A 74 -9.67 3.03 -0.61
CA LEU A 74 -8.36 3.63 -0.87
C LEU A 74 -8.36 5.10 -0.41
N GLN A 75 -7.30 5.49 0.29
CA GLN A 75 -7.04 6.86 0.67
C GLN A 75 -5.70 7.31 0.06
N ILE A 76 -5.68 8.49 -0.53
CA ILE A 76 -4.48 9.15 -1.02
C ILE A 76 -4.22 10.33 -0.10
N PHE A 77 -3.09 10.29 0.58
CA PHE A 77 -2.57 11.39 1.38
C PHE A 77 -1.51 12.11 0.55
N GLU A 78 -1.80 13.35 0.18
CA GLU A 78 -0.80 14.21 -0.45
C GLU A 78 0.28 14.52 0.58
N GLY A 79 1.55 14.30 0.22
CA GLY A 79 2.68 14.68 1.06
C GLY A 79 2.67 16.19 1.28
N ALA A 80 2.94 16.61 2.51
CA ALA A 80 2.97 18.01 2.89
C ALA A 80 3.90 18.81 1.96
N ARG A 81 3.42 19.95 1.46
CA ARG A 81 4.29 21.02 0.98
C ARG A 81 5.22 21.43 2.12
N SER A 82 6.51 21.17 1.95
CA SER A 82 7.70 21.94 2.38
C SER A 82 8.79 21.05 2.96
#